data_AF-A0A958KFC4-F1
#
_entry.id   AF-A0A958KFC4-F1
#
_cell.length_a   1.000
_cell.length_b   1.000
_cell.length_c   1.000
_cell.angle_alpha   90.00
_cell.angle_beta   90.00
_cell.angle_gamma   90.00
#
_symmetry.space_group_name_H-M   'P 1'
#
loop_
_entity.id
_entity.type
_entity.pdbx_description
1 polymer ?
#
loop_
_entity_poly.entity_id
_entity_poly.type
_entity_poly.pdbx_seq_one_letter_code
_entity_poly.pdbx_strand_id
1 'polypeptide(L)' 'MKKNKESKSLLTDKDMKPENVKANITIRISGELLNAYRKEAEKLGIGYQTLMQIKLKEGLDHSLERRLEKLEKALKTKAG' A
#
# COMPACT_ATOMS: atom_id res chain seq x y z
N MET A 1 -24.24 -41.54 9.26
CA MET A 1 -24.93 -40.49 8.48
C MET A 1 -23.94 -39.38 8.16
N LYS A 2 -23.59 -39.18 6.88
CA LYS A 2 -22.69 -38.08 6.44
C LYS A 2 -23.50 -36.77 6.48
N LYS A 3 -23.09 -35.82 7.32
CA LYS A 3 -23.65 -34.45 7.27
C LYS A 3 -23.03 -33.73 6.08
N ASN A 4 -23.83 -33.43 5.07
CA ASN A 4 -23.46 -32.54 3.97
C ASN A 4 -23.10 -31.18 4.58
N LYS A 5 -21.84 -30.75 4.41
CA LYS A 5 -21.39 -29.41 4.76
C LYS A 5 -21.86 -28.49 3.63
N GLU A 6 -22.95 -27.77 3.86
CA GLU A 6 -23.46 -26.79 2.90
C GLU A 6 -22.34 -25.83 2.50
N SER A 7 -22.03 -25.81 1.21
CA SER A 7 -21.14 -24.84 0.60
C SER A 7 -21.83 -23.48 0.61
N LYS A 8 -21.64 -22.69 1.68
CA LYS A 8 -22.00 -21.26 1.70
C LYS A 8 -21.07 -20.50 0.74
N SER A 9 -21.42 -20.54 -0.53
CA SER A 9 -20.80 -19.71 -1.58
C SER A 9 -21.81 -18.66 -2.02
N LEU A 10 -21.80 -17.51 -1.36
CA LEU A 10 -22.35 -16.26 -1.89
C LEU A 10 -21.47 -15.12 -1.37
N LEU A 11 -20.32 -14.90 -2.03
CA LEU A 11 -19.61 -13.63 -1.95
C LEU A 11 -20.61 -12.52 -2.30
N THR A 12 -20.79 -11.54 -1.43
CA THR A 12 -21.68 -10.41 -1.69
C THR A 12 -20.93 -9.32 -2.44
N ASP A 13 -21.63 -8.44 -3.16
CA ASP A 13 -21.00 -7.32 -3.88
C ASP A 13 -20.19 -6.40 -2.95
N LYS A 14 -20.49 -6.40 -1.65
CA LYS A 14 -19.71 -5.68 -0.62
C LYS A 14 -18.32 -6.32 -0.40
N ASP A 15 -18.19 -7.62 -0.59
CA ASP A 15 -16.93 -8.36 -0.47
C ASP A 15 -16.01 -8.13 -1.67
N MET A 16 -16.55 -7.70 -2.82
CA MET A 16 -15.79 -7.38 -4.04
C MET A 16 -15.31 -5.93 -4.12
N LYS A 17 -15.52 -5.11 -3.08
CA LYS A 17 -14.94 -3.75 -3.06
C LYS A 17 -13.42 -3.82 -3.12
N PRO A 18 -12.72 -2.92 -3.84
CA PRO A 18 -11.25 -2.93 -3.95
C PRO A 18 -10.53 -2.95 -2.61
N GLU A 19 -11.10 -2.29 -1.60
CA GLU A 19 -10.62 -2.23 -0.22
C GLU A 19 -10.61 -3.61 0.50
N ASN A 20 -11.47 -4.52 0.05
CA ASN A 20 -11.68 -5.85 0.63
C ASN A 20 -10.97 -6.95 -0.17
N VAL A 21 -10.46 -6.63 -1.36
CA VAL A 21 -9.74 -7.57 -2.22
C VAL A 21 -8.27 -7.59 -1.85
N LYS A 22 -7.81 -8.72 -1.30
CA LYS A 22 -6.38 -8.97 -1.07
C LYS A 22 -5.75 -9.58 -2.32
N ALA A 23 -4.98 -8.77 -3.04
CA ALA A 23 -4.17 -9.24 -4.15
C ALA A 23 -2.73 -9.56 -3.69
N ASN A 24 -2.22 -10.72 -4.09
CA ASN A 24 -0.81 -11.07 -3.88
C ASN A 24 0.01 -10.58 -5.07
N ILE A 25 1.06 -9.81 -4.79
CA ILE A 25 2.01 -9.36 -5.80
C ILE A 25 3.35 -10.00 -5.51
N THR A 26 3.93 -10.67 -6.50
CA THR A 26 5.30 -11.17 -6.44
C THR A 26 6.20 -10.26 -7.25
N ILE A 27 7.18 -9.66 -6.61
CA ILE A 27 8.19 -8.80 -7.25
C ILE A 27 9.58 -9.35 -6.96
N ARG A 28 10.47 -9.25 -7.95
CA ARG A 28 11.90 -9.49 -7.74
C ARG A 28 12.54 -8.18 -7.32
N ILE A 29 13.22 -8.18 -6.18
CA ILE A 29 13.96 -7.04 -5.65
C ILE A 29 15.37 -7.49 -5.25
N SER A 30 16.30 -6.55 -5.16
CA SER A 30 17.64 -6.86 -4.68
C SER A 30 17.62 -7.27 -3.20
N GLY A 31 18.58 -8.12 -2.80
CA GLY A 31 18.72 -8.54 -1.41
C GLY A 31 19.05 -7.37 -0.48
N GLU A 32 19.81 -6.39 -0.97
CA GLU A 32 20.11 -5.15 -0.25
C GLU A 32 18.84 -4.35 0.08
N LEU A 33 17.96 -4.17 -0.90
CA LEU A 33 16.70 -3.44 -0.69
C LEU A 33 15.79 -4.18 0.30
N LEU A 34 15.69 -5.51 0.19
CA LEU A 34 14.95 -6.31 1.17
C LEU A 34 15.49 -6.13 2.59
N ASN A 35 16.81 -6.12 2.75
CA ASN A 35 17.45 -5.92 4.05
C ASN A 35 17.21 -4.50 4.59
N ALA A 36 17.24 -3.48 3.73
CA ALA A 36 16.90 -2.11 4.11
C ALA A 36 15.46 -2.01 4.64
N TYR A 37 14.50 -2.61 3.93
CA TYR A 37 13.10 -2.66 4.39
C TYR A 37 12.96 -3.38 5.73
N ARG A 38 13.66 -4.50 5.94
CA ARG A 38 13.59 -5.24 7.21
C ARG A 38 14.12 -4.42 8.39
N LYS A 39 15.30 -3.81 8.23
CA LYS A 39 15.91 -2.97 9.27
C LYS A 39 15.03 -1.78 9.62
N GLU A 40 14.46 -1.13 8.62
CA GLU A 40 13.60 0.04 8.85
C GLU A 40 12.26 -0.35 9.48
N ALA A 41 11.69 -1.48 9.08
CA ALA A 41 10.45 -1.99 9.66
C ALA A 41 10.65 -2.40 11.14
N GLU A 42 11.80 -2.98 11.48
CA GLU A 42 12.17 -3.33 12.86
C GLU A 42 12.21 -2.09 13.78
N LYS A 43 12.82 -0.98 13.32
CA LYS A 43 12.82 0.28 14.07
C LYS A 43 11.42 0.82 14.35
N LEU A 44 10.50 0.60 13.42
CA LEU A 44 9.12 1.07 13.50
C LEU A 44 8.19 0.07 14.22
N GLY A 45 8.70 -1.12 14.59
CA GLY A 45 7.89 -2.17 15.23
C GLY A 45 6.82 -2.78 14.33
N ILE A 46 7.00 -2.74 13.00
CA ILE A 46 6.03 -3.27 12.02
C ILE A 46 6.68 -4.34 11.12
N GLY A 47 5.85 -5.10 10.39
CA GLY A 47 6.35 -6.04 9.39
C GLY A 47 6.88 -5.33 8.13
N TYR A 48 7.93 -5.87 7.52
CA TYR A 48 8.52 -5.28 6.29
C TYR A 48 7.53 -5.19 5.13
N GLN A 49 6.56 -6.12 5.04
CA GLN A 49 5.49 -6.09 4.04
C GLN A 49 4.55 -4.91 4.28
N THR A 50 4.20 -4.63 5.54
CA THR A 50 3.39 -3.46 5.92
C THR A 50 4.12 -2.17 5.57
N LEU A 51 5.42 -2.08 5.87
CA LEU A 51 6.24 -0.93 5.48
C LEU A 51 6.27 -0.75 3.96
N MET A 52 6.42 -1.84 3.19
CA MET A 52 6.40 -1.80 1.73
C MET A 52 5.06 -1.28 1.20
N GLN A 53 3.93 -1.71 1.77
CA GLN A 53 2.60 -1.20 1.40
C GLN A 53 2.45 0.30 1.69
N ILE A 54 2.91 0.75 2.85
CA ILE A 54 2.91 2.18 3.21
C ILE A 54 3.71 2.98 2.19
N LYS A 55 4.95 2.53 1.87
CA LYS A 55 5.83 3.22 0.92
C LYS A 55 5.29 3.22 -0.50
N LEU A 56 4.66 2.13 -0.94
CA LEU A 56 3.98 2.07 -2.24
C LEU A 56 2.82 3.06 -2.32
N LYS A 57 2.01 3.15 -1.25
CA LYS A 57 0.93 4.13 -1.16
C LYS A 57 1.46 5.57 -1.17
N GLU A 58 2.47 5.86 -0.35
CA GLU A 58 3.15 7.15 -0.33
C GLU A 58 3.69 7.53 -1.71
N GLY A 59 4.29 6.58 -2.44
CA GLY A 59 4.79 6.81 -3.80
C GLY A 59 3.70 7.16 -4.82
N LEU A 60 2.49 6.59 -4.66
CA LEU A 60 1.33 6.93 -5.50
C LEU A 60 0.72 8.28 -5.12
N ASP A 61 0.64 8.58 -3.82
CA ASP A 61 0.06 9.83 -3.32
C ASP A 61 0.98 11.05 -3.54
N HIS A 62 2.30 10.81 -3.53
CA HIS A 62 3.35 11.81 -3.75
C HIS A 62 3.95 11.72 -5.16
N SER A 63 3.14 11.82 -6.22
CA SER A 63 3.68 12.31 -7.49
C SER A 63 4.42 13.61 -7.22
N LEU A 64 5.72 13.65 -7.54
CA LEU A 64 6.57 14.83 -7.39
C LEU A 64 5.92 16.07 -7.99
N GLU A 65 5.12 15.90 -9.05
CA GLU A 65 4.35 16.94 -9.72
C GLU A 65 3.35 17.59 -8.77
N ARG A 66 2.60 16.82 -7.96
CA ARG A 66 1.65 17.40 -6.98
C ARG A 66 2.35 18.17 -5.87
N ARG A 67 3.57 17.76 -5.49
CA ARG A 67 4.38 18.50 -4.49
C ARG A 67 4.96 19.77 -5.09
N LEU A 68 5.47 19.73 -6.31
CA LEU A 68 5.94 20.89 -7.07
C LEU A 68 4.80 21.90 -7.27
N GLU A 69 3.63 21.46 -7.71
CA GLU A 69 2.49 22.33 -7.97
C GLU A 69 2.00 23.06 -6.71
N LYS A 70 2.05 22.39 -5.54
CA LYS A 70 1.74 23.03 -4.25
C LYS A 70 2.80 24.05 -3.84
N LEU A 71 4.08 23.76 -4.06
CA LEU A 71 5.18 24.68 -3.75
C LEU A 71 5.17 25.91 -4.67
N GLU A 72 4.91 25.72 -5.97
CA GLU A 72 4.77 26.81 -6.94
C GLU A 72 3.58 27.71 -6.60
N LYS A 73 2.43 27.12 -6.23
CA LYS A 73 1.26 27.89 -5.76
C LYS A 73 1.60 28.71 -4.51
N ALA A 74 2.29 28.12 -3.53
CA ALA A 74 2.67 28.81 -2.29
C ALA A 74 3.72 29.91 -2.49
N LEU A 75 4.61 29.77 -3.47
CA LEU A 75 5.59 30.80 -3.84
C LEU A 75 4.92 31.99 -4.55
N LYS A 76 3.95 31.73 -5.43
CA LYS A 76 3.18 32.78 -6.12
C LYS A 76 2.35 33.64 -5.17
N THR A 77 1.78 33.07 -4.11
CA THR A 77 1.03 33.83 -3.08
C THR A 77 1.90 34.62 -2.11
N LYS A 78 3.20 34.30 -2.00
CA LYS A 78 4.14 35.06 -1.16
C LYS A 78 4.84 36.21 -1.90
N ALA A 79 4.82 36.19 -3.23
CA ALA A 79 5.47 37.17 -4.09
C ALA A 79 4.50 38.24 -4.64
N GLY A 80 3.23 38.23 -4.23
CA GLY A 80 2.24 39.28 -4.48
C GLY A 80 1.72 39.84 -3.17
#